data_AF-A0A956MKL4-F1
#
_entry.id   AF-A0A956MKL4-F1
#
_cell.length_a   1.000
_cell.length_b   1.000
_cell.length_c   1.000
_cell.angle_alpha   90.00
_cell.angle_beta   90.00
_cell.angle_gamma   90.00
#
_symmetry.space_group_name_H-M   'P 1'
#
loop_
_entity.id
_entity.type
_entity.pdbx_description
1 polymer ?
#
loop_
_entity_poly.entity_id
_entity_poly.type
_entity_poly.pdbx_seq_one_letter_code
_entity_poly.pdbx_strand_id
1 'polypeptide(L)'
;MAAALDVVTREAYWIAPSVLLALVVAARELHRSPPEGPARWGAALNAYTGVLIATMASGHLLAVSLLALDGTVRGQPAVLHAIGVVLLVPAVLVARNAARIRRGTSDRSATVRVNALLILALLLTGPRNLPLAIPAGLNIAYAMQTRRAVGRGIAALAASMAVLLLVGSVRFFLSGDSFEAFRGIESRP
;
A
#
# COMPACT_ATOMS: atom_id res chain seq x y z
N MET A 1 27.49 -9.35 2.26
CA MET A 1 26.52 -9.66 1.18
C MET A 1 25.33 -10.47 1.70
N ALA A 2 25.54 -11.56 2.45
CA ALA A 2 24.46 -12.36 3.03
C ALA A 2 23.43 -11.58 3.88
N ALA A 3 23.88 -10.66 4.75
CA ALA A 3 22.98 -9.84 5.57
C ALA A 3 22.10 -8.88 4.76
N ALA A 4 22.60 -8.33 3.66
CA ALA A 4 21.81 -7.46 2.78
C ALA A 4 20.76 -8.24 1.99
N LEU A 5 21.10 -9.48 1.59
CA LEU A 5 20.17 -10.39 0.92
C LEU A 5 19.02 -10.78 1.85
N ASP A 6 19.31 -11.12 3.12
CA ASP A 6 18.30 -11.50 4.11
C ASP A 6 17.33 -10.36 4.44
N VAL A 7 17.81 -9.11 4.49
CA VAL A 7 16.93 -7.93 4.70
C VAL A 7 16.01 -7.70 3.51
N VAL A 8 16.48 -7.92 2.28
CA VAL A 8 15.69 -7.66 1.08
C VAL A 8 14.65 -8.75 0.82
N THR A 9 14.96 -10.01 1.16
CA THR A 9 14.08 -11.15 0.87
C THR A 9 12.98 -11.36 1.91
N ARG A 10 13.12 -10.83 3.12
CA ARG A 10 12.04 -10.87 4.12
C ARG A 10 11.00 -9.78 3.87
N GLU A 11 9.85 -10.20 3.35
CA GLU A 11 8.68 -9.33 3.07
C GLU A 11 8.26 -8.47 4.29
N ALA A 12 8.48 -8.99 5.50
CA ALA A 12 8.32 -8.32 6.79
C ALA A 12 8.96 -6.92 6.84
N TYR A 13 10.18 -6.79 6.30
CA TYR A 13 10.96 -5.56 6.38
C TYR A 13 10.50 -4.49 5.42
N TRP A 14 9.65 -4.82 4.45
CA TRP A 14 9.15 -3.84 3.49
C TRP A 14 7.96 -3.04 4.03
N ILE A 15 7.20 -3.57 5.01
CA ILE A 15 5.98 -2.91 5.48
C ILE A 15 6.29 -1.57 6.17
N ALA A 16 7.18 -1.56 7.16
CA ALA A 16 7.52 -0.34 7.89
C ALA A 16 8.07 0.80 6.99
N PRO A 17 9.08 0.59 6.12
CA PRO A 17 9.55 1.63 5.22
C PRO A 17 8.50 2.03 4.19
N SER A 18 7.67 1.10 3.70
CA SER A 18 6.56 1.42 2.81
C SER A 18 5.54 2.35 3.46
N VAL A 19 5.16 2.09 4.71
CA VAL A 19 4.23 2.94 5.48
C VAL A 19 4.84 4.31 5.74
N LEU A 20 6.09 4.38 6.19
CA LEU A 20 6.78 5.65 6.41
C LEU A 20 6.87 6.49 5.13
N LEU A 21 7.28 5.88 4.02
CA LEU A 21 7.36 6.57 2.73
C LEU A 21 5.98 7.04 2.26
N ALA A 22 4.94 6.21 2.40
CA ALA A 22 3.58 6.57 2.06
C ALA A 22 3.07 7.76 2.90
N LEU A 23 3.36 7.79 4.21
CA LEU A 23 3.02 8.91 5.09
C LEU A 23 3.74 10.20 4.70
N VAL A 24 5.04 10.13 4.39
CA VAL A 24 5.82 11.30 3.93
C VAL A 24 5.24 11.85 2.63
N VAL A 25 4.93 10.99 1.66
CA VAL A 25 4.35 11.43 0.39
C VAL A 25 2.94 11.99 0.58
N ALA A 26 2.12 11.39 1.45
CA ALA A 26 0.80 11.92 1.78
C ALA A 26 0.88 13.30 2.48
N ALA A 27 1.79 13.47 3.43
CA ALA A 27 2.05 14.75 4.10
C ALA A 27 2.51 15.82 3.10
N ARG A 28 3.39 15.45 2.16
CA ARG A 28 3.81 16.32 1.06
C ARG A 28 2.64 16.75 0.19
N GLU A 29 1.71 15.85 -0.13
CA GLU A 29 0.49 16.20 -0.87
C GLU A 29 -0.42 17.13 -0.04
N LEU A 30 -0.59 16.87 1.26
CA LEU A 30 -1.35 17.75 2.16
C LEU A 30 -0.74 19.16 2.28
N HIS A 31 0.59 19.29 2.19
CA HIS A 31 1.28 20.59 2.24
C HIS A 31 1.24 21.33 0.90
N ARG A 32 1.21 20.61 -0.23
CA ARG A 32 1.18 21.21 -1.57
C ARG A 32 -0.23 21.54 -2.07
N SER A 33 -1.25 20.93 -1.49
CA SER A 33 -2.64 21.22 -1.83
C SER A 33 -3.15 22.45 -1.07
N PRO A 34 -4.03 23.25 -1.69
CA PRO A 34 -4.70 24.38 -1.01
C PRO A 34 -5.36 23.92 0.30
N PRO A 35 -5.29 24.73 1.38
CA PRO A 35 -5.69 24.31 2.72
C PRO A 35 -7.18 23.91 2.80
N GLU A 36 -8.01 24.54 1.98
CA GLU A 36 -9.45 24.32 1.92
C GLU A 36 -9.83 23.69 0.58
N GLY A 37 -10.02 22.38 0.56
CA GLY A 37 -10.52 21.71 -0.64
C GLY A 37 -10.68 20.21 -0.47
N PRO A 38 -11.77 19.62 -0.99
CA PRO A 38 -11.93 18.17 -0.98
C PRO A 38 -10.80 17.46 -1.75
N ALA A 39 -10.18 18.14 -2.72
CA ALA A 39 -9.04 17.65 -3.48
C ALA A 39 -7.79 17.39 -2.62
N ARG A 40 -7.60 18.14 -1.51
CA ARG A 40 -6.44 17.99 -0.62
C ARG A 40 -6.36 16.60 -0.01
N TRP A 41 -7.44 16.17 0.63
CA TRP A 41 -7.51 14.85 1.24
C TRP A 41 -7.60 13.75 0.17
N GLY A 42 -8.33 13.97 -0.92
CA GLY A 42 -8.40 13.00 -2.01
C GLY A 42 -7.02 12.68 -2.60
N ALA A 43 -6.19 13.70 -2.82
CA ALA A 43 -4.82 13.54 -3.28
C ALA A 43 -3.95 12.80 -2.24
N ALA A 44 -4.00 13.21 -0.97
CA ALA A 44 -3.22 12.58 0.10
C ALA A 44 -3.56 11.10 0.31
N LEU A 45 -4.85 10.75 0.29
CA LEU A 45 -5.32 9.38 0.48
C LEU A 45 -4.90 8.46 -0.68
N ASN A 46 -5.02 8.95 -1.93
CA ASN A 46 -4.53 8.22 -3.11
C ASN A 46 -3.00 8.10 -3.09
N ALA A 47 -2.28 9.14 -2.69
CA ALA A 47 -0.83 9.12 -2.57
C ALA A 47 -0.37 8.08 -1.55
N TYR A 48 -0.95 8.09 -0.34
CA TYR A 48 -0.67 7.10 0.70
C TYR A 48 -0.90 5.67 0.18
N THR A 49 -2.11 5.41 -0.33
CA THR A 49 -2.51 4.06 -0.77
C THR A 49 -1.62 3.56 -1.92
N GLY A 50 -1.43 4.39 -2.94
CA GLY A 50 -0.66 4.03 -4.12
C GLY A 50 0.82 3.81 -3.80
N VAL A 51 1.43 4.66 -2.97
CA VAL A 51 2.85 4.52 -2.58
C VAL A 51 3.06 3.31 -1.67
N LEU A 52 2.18 3.09 -0.70
CA LEU A 52 2.24 1.92 0.19
C LEU A 52 2.26 0.62 -0.61
N ILE A 53 1.28 0.43 -1.50
CA ILE A 53 1.19 -0.82 -2.27
C ILE A 53 2.29 -0.90 -3.34
N ALA A 54 2.64 0.21 -4.00
CA ALA A 54 3.69 0.19 -5.03
C ALA A 54 5.04 -0.20 -4.43
N THR A 55 5.39 0.35 -3.26
CA THR A 55 6.67 0.04 -2.59
C THR A 55 6.70 -1.39 -2.08
N MET A 56 5.61 -1.90 -1.50
CA MET A 56 5.51 -3.31 -1.12
C MET A 56 5.62 -4.25 -2.33
N ALA A 57 4.91 -3.94 -3.43
CA ALA A 57 4.95 -4.74 -4.65
C ALA A 57 6.35 -4.72 -5.30
N SER A 58 7.03 -3.56 -5.29
CA SER A 58 8.43 -3.46 -5.72
C SER A 58 9.38 -4.27 -4.84
N GLY A 59 9.18 -4.23 -3.51
CA GLY A 59 9.94 -5.06 -2.57
C GLY A 59 9.77 -6.55 -2.86
N HIS A 60 8.53 -6.99 -3.11
CA HIS A 60 8.23 -8.38 -3.50
C HIS A 60 8.93 -8.75 -4.83
N LEU A 61 8.83 -7.93 -5.87
CA LEU A 61 9.51 -8.19 -7.15
C LEU A 61 11.03 -8.32 -6.98
N LEU A 62 11.63 -7.42 -6.20
CA LEU A 62 13.06 -7.44 -5.92
C LEU A 62 13.45 -8.71 -5.13
N ALA A 63 12.68 -9.08 -4.11
CA ALA A 63 12.90 -10.30 -3.33
C ALA A 63 12.83 -11.56 -4.23
N VAL A 64 11.80 -11.69 -5.06
CA VAL A 64 11.63 -12.83 -5.97
C VAL A 64 12.75 -12.87 -7.00
N SER A 65 13.15 -11.72 -7.57
CA SER A 65 14.29 -11.64 -8.50
C SER A 65 15.58 -12.12 -7.86
N LEU A 66 15.88 -11.69 -6.63
CA LEU A 66 17.10 -12.08 -5.93
C LEU A 66 17.10 -13.56 -5.54
N LEU A 67 15.98 -14.08 -5.03
CA LEU A 67 15.83 -15.51 -4.76
C LEU A 67 15.94 -16.33 -6.04
N ALA A 68 15.47 -15.82 -7.18
CA ALA A 68 15.55 -16.53 -8.47
C ALA A 68 16.99 -16.62 -8.96
N LEU A 69 17.77 -15.54 -8.78
CA LEU A 69 19.19 -15.51 -9.08
C LEU A 69 19.99 -16.46 -8.17
N ASP A 70 19.58 -16.58 -6.91
CA ASP A 70 20.19 -17.47 -5.91
C ASP A 70 19.71 -18.94 -6.03
N GLY A 71 18.73 -19.21 -6.90
CA GLY A 71 18.15 -20.55 -7.08
C GLY A 71 17.31 -21.04 -5.90
N THR A 72 16.91 -20.16 -4.99
CA THR A 72 16.24 -20.50 -3.72
C THR A 72 14.74 -20.12 -3.68
N VAL A 73 14.15 -19.73 -4.82
CA VAL A 73 12.70 -19.43 -4.89
C VAL A 73 11.88 -20.67 -4.56
N ARG A 74 11.03 -20.55 -3.55
CA ARG A 74 9.97 -21.53 -3.28
C ARG A 74 8.74 -21.20 -4.15
N GLY A 75 8.51 -22.01 -5.19
CA GLY A 75 7.39 -21.86 -6.12
C GLY A 75 7.82 -21.46 -7.53
N GLN A 76 6.85 -21.16 -8.41
CA GLN A 76 7.14 -20.81 -9.81
C GLN A 76 7.51 -19.32 -9.93
N PRO A 77 8.76 -18.96 -10.29
CA PRO A 77 9.22 -17.56 -10.28
C PRO A 77 8.40 -16.65 -11.19
N ALA A 78 7.96 -17.15 -12.36
CA ALA A 78 7.15 -16.39 -13.31
C ALA A 78 5.80 -15.96 -12.71
N VAL A 79 5.16 -16.82 -11.92
CA VAL A 79 3.87 -16.51 -11.26
C VAL A 79 4.06 -15.47 -10.17
N LEU A 80 5.11 -15.59 -9.36
CA LEU A 80 5.43 -14.62 -8.30
C LEU A 80 5.76 -13.23 -8.89
N HIS A 81 6.53 -13.17 -9.98
CA HIS A 81 6.75 -11.91 -10.70
C HIS A 81 5.44 -11.34 -11.26
N ALA A 82 4.58 -12.17 -11.85
CA ALA A 82 3.29 -11.73 -12.37
C ALA A 82 2.42 -11.11 -11.26
N ILE A 83 2.37 -11.71 -10.07
CA ILE A 83 1.66 -11.18 -8.89
C ILE A 83 2.20 -9.78 -8.53
N GLY A 84 3.52 -9.62 -8.44
CA GLY A 84 4.14 -8.33 -8.13
C GLY A 84 3.77 -7.25 -9.16
N VAL A 85 3.78 -7.58 -10.47
CA VAL A 85 3.40 -6.65 -11.54
C VAL A 85 1.92 -6.30 -11.48
N VAL A 86 1.04 -7.29 -11.29
CA VAL A 86 -0.42 -7.11 -11.18
C VAL A 86 -0.79 -6.15 -10.05
N LEU A 87 -0.03 -6.14 -8.95
CA LEU A 87 -0.23 -5.19 -7.85
C LEU A 87 0.44 -3.83 -8.11
N LEU A 88 1.65 -3.82 -8.66
CA LEU A 88 2.44 -2.61 -8.86
C LEU A 88 1.78 -1.63 -9.84
N VAL A 89 1.26 -2.13 -10.97
CA VAL A 89 0.65 -1.29 -12.00
C VAL A 89 -0.51 -0.44 -11.46
N PRO A 90 -1.58 -1.02 -10.87
CA PRO A 90 -2.67 -0.23 -10.33
C PRO A 90 -2.23 0.67 -9.17
N ALA A 91 -1.29 0.23 -8.33
CA ALA A 91 -0.76 1.06 -7.25
C ALA A 91 -0.07 2.33 -7.76
N VAL A 92 0.75 2.23 -8.82
CA VAL A 92 1.37 3.38 -9.48
C VAL A 92 0.32 4.28 -10.13
N LEU A 93 -0.73 3.72 -10.72
CA LEU A 93 -1.83 4.51 -11.28
C LEU A 93 -2.57 5.31 -10.19
N VAL A 94 -2.84 4.70 -9.04
CA VAL A 94 -3.43 5.38 -7.86
C VAL A 94 -2.50 6.49 -7.35
N ALA A 95 -1.20 6.22 -7.23
CA ALA A 95 -0.22 7.24 -6.81
C ALA A 95 -0.14 8.41 -7.81
N ARG A 96 -0.14 8.13 -9.11
CA ARG A 96 -0.16 9.17 -10.17
C ARG A 96 -1.49 9.94 -10.16
N ASN A 97 -2.60 9.29 -9.83
CA ASN A 97 -3.90 9.93 -9.73
C ASN A 97 -3.92 11.01 -8.63
N ALA A 98 -3.16 10.84 -7.54
CA ALA A 98 -3.02 11.87 -6.51
C ALA A 98 -2.55 13.22 -7.09
N ALA A 99 -1.53 13.19 -7.96
CA ALA A 99 -1.04 14.38 -8.62
C ALA A 99 -2.06 15.01 -9.57
N ARG A 100 -2.90 14.18 -10.23
CA ARG A 100 -3.99 14.65 -11.11
C ARG A 100 -5.12 15.28 -10.30
N ILE A 101 -5.52 14.69 -9.17
CA ILE A 101 -6.49 15.27 -8.23
C ILE A 101 -6.01 16.64 -7.76
N ARG A 102 -4.74 16.74 -7.32
CA ARG A 102 -4.17 18.02 -6.87
C ARG A 102 -4.21 19.09 -7.97
N ARG A 103 -3.91 18.72 -9.21
CA ARG A 103 -3.93 19.63 -10.38
C ARG A 103 -5.35 19.93 -10.87
N GLY A 104 -6.40 19.34 -10.29
CA GLY A 104 -7.77 19.49 -10.76
C GLY A 104 -8.06 18.82 -12.10
N THR A 105 -7.18 17.92 -12.57
CA THR A 105 -7.32 17.23 -13.86
C THR A 105 -7.88 15.82 -13.75
N SER A 106 -8.12 15.34 -12.52
CA SER A 106 -8.80 14.06 -12.27
C SER A 106 -10.26 14.29 -11.94
N ASP A 107 -11.14 13.53 -12.56
CA ASP A 107 -12.54 13.46 -12.19
C ASP A 107 -12.80 12.34 -11.16
N ARG A 108 -14.04 12.30 -10.66
CA ARG A 108 -14.48 11.27 -9.69
C ARG A 108 -14.40 9.87 -10.30
N SER A 109 -14.77 9.71 -11.57
CA SER A 109 -14.81 8.41 -12.27
C SER A 109 -13.42 7.80 -12.42
N ALA A 110 -12.41 8.60 -12.74
CA ALA A 110 -11.02 8.21 -12.80
C ALA A 110 -10.53 7.71 -11.44
N THR A 111 -10.84 8.43 -10.36
CA THR A 111 -10.47 8.02 -8.99
C THR A 111 -11.12 6.70 -8.61
N VAL A 112 -12.40 6.52 -8.91
CA VAL A 112 -13.11 5.26 -8.64
C VAL A 112 -12.49 4.11 -9.43
N ARG A 113 -12.25 4.29 -10.74
CA ARG A 113 -11.69 3.24 -11.61
C ARG A 113 -10.31 2.77 -11.14
N VAL A 114 -9.39 3.68 -10.85
CA VAL A 114 -8.02 3.27 -10.46
C VAL A 114 -8.00 2.57 -9.09
N ASN A 115 -8.83 3.01 -8.14
CA ASN A 115 -8.92 2.35 -6.84
C ASN A 115 -9.67 1.02 -6.92
N ALA A 116 -10.71 0.91 -7.75
CA ALA A 116 -11.42 -0.35 -7.99
C ALA A 116 -10.50 -1.39 -8.64
N LEU A 117 -9.67 -0.96 -9.60
CA LEU A 117 -8.66 -1.82 -10.21
C LEU A 117 -7.65 -2.34 -9.18
N LEU A 118 -7.20 -1.47 -8.26
CA LEU A 118 -6.32 -1.87 -7.16
C LEU A 118 -6.99 -2.88 -6.22
N ILE A 119 -8.25 -2.65 -5.83
CA ILE A 119 -9.03 -3.59 -5.02
C ILE A 119 -9.11 -4.95 -5.73
N LEU A 120 -9.45 -4.96 -7.02
CA LEU A 120 -9.55 -6.19 -7.80
C LEU A 120 -8.20 -6.93 -7.84
N ALA A 121 -7.09 -6.23 -8.07
CA ALA A 121 -5.75 -6.81 -8.06
C ALA A 121 -5.39 -7.43 -6.70
N LEU A 122 -5.74 -6.76 -5.59
CA LEU A 122 -5.53 -7.28 -4.24
C LEU A 122 -6.39 -8.52 -3.97
N LEU A 123 -7.65 -8.52 -4.41
CA LEU A 123 -8.54 -9.67 -4.22
C LEU A 123 -8.11 -10.88 -5.06
N LEU A 124 -7.68 -10.66 -6.30
CA LEU A 124 -7.18 -11.71 -7.20
C LEU A 124 -5.92 -12.40 -6.66
N THR A 125 -5.11 -11.68 -5.89
CA THR A 125 -3.89 -12.21 -5.26
C THR A 125 -4.18 -12.89 -3.91
N GLY A 126 -5.44 -12.88 -3.45
CA GLY A 126 -5.95 -13.69 -2.34
C GLY A 126 -6.72 -12.89 -1.28
N PRO A 127 -7.66 -13.53 -0.55
CA PRO A 127 -8.50 -12.87 0.45
C PRO A 127 -7.70 -12.30 1.63
N ARG A 128 -6.49 -12.82 1.89
CA ARG A 128 -5.57 -12.29 2.91
C ARG A 128 -5.14 -10.84 2.64
N ASN A 129 -5.27 -10.35 1.42
CA ASN A 129 -4.96 -8.97 1.05
C ASN A 129 -6.14 -8.01 1.24
N LEU A 130 -7.30 -8.50 1.73
CA LEU A 130 -8.47 -7.68 2.00
C LEU A 130 -8.19 -6.48 2.92
N PRO A 131 -7.40 -6.61 4.02
CA PRO A 131 -7.04 -5.45 4.84
C PRO A 131 -6.30 -4.35 4.05
N LEU A 132 -5.48 -4.73 3.07
CA LEU A 132 -4.76 -3.80 2.20
C LEU A 132 -5.67 -3.14 1.15
N ALA A 133 -6.84 -3.72 0.87
CA ALA A 133 -7.83 -3.15 -0.04
C ALA A 133 -8.72 -2.07 0.63
N ILE A 134 -8.81 -2.08 1.97
CA ILE A 134 -9.64 -1.12 2.72
C ILE A 134 -9.29 0.34 2.40
N PRO A 135 -8.00 0.78 2.38
CA PRO A 135 -7.65 2.15 2.01
C PRO A 135 -8.15 2.56 0.62
N ALA A 136 -8.07 1.66 -0.37
CA ALA A 136 -8.60 1.93 -1.71
C ALA A 136 -10.14 2.06 -1.69
N GLY A 137 -10.83 1.26 -0.87
CA GLY A 137 -12.28 1.40 -0.65
C GLY A 137 -12.65 2.74 -0.01
N LEU A 138 -11.87 3.19 0.98
CA LEU A 138 -12.05 4.51 1.60
C LEU A 138 -11.80 5.65 0.60
N ASN A 139 -10.85 5.49 -0.33
CA ASN A 139 -10.63 6.46 -1.40
C ASN A 139 -11.85 6.60 -2.32
N ILE A 140 -12.49 5.47 -2.66
CA ILE A 140 -13.74 5.44 -3.44
C ILE A 140 -14.85 6.14 -2.66
N ALA A 141 -15.06 5.77 -1.39
CA ALA A 141 -16.07 6.38 -0.53
C ALA A 141 -15.86 7.90 -0.40
N TYR A 142 -14.61 8.34 -0.26
CA TYR A 142 -14.24 9.75 -0.21
C TYR A 142 -14.47 10.48 -1.54
N ALA A 143 -14.25 9.82 -2.68
CA ALA A 143 -14.51 10.40 -4.00
C ALA A 143 -16.02 10.55 -4.28
N MET A 144 -16.85 9.68 -3.71
CA MET A 144 -18.30 9.65 -3.91
C MET A 144 -19.08 10.55 -2.94
N GLN A 145 -18.52 10.90 -1.79
CA GLN A 145 -19.24 11.73 -0.82
C GLN A 145 -19.40 13.18 -1.29
N THR A 146 -20.55 13.77 -0.95
CA THR A 146 -20.88 15.18 -1.20
C THR A 146 -20.86 16.03 0.07
N ARG A 147 -20.98 15.39 1.25
CA ARG A 147 -21.11 16.05 2.55
C ARG A 147 -19.75 16.20 3.24
N ARG A 148 -19.31 17.44 3.45
CA ARG A 148 -18.02 17.76 4.11
C ARG A 148 -17.79 17.00 5.42
N ALA A 149 -18.82 16.84 6.26
CA ALA A 149 -18.73 16.10 7.52
C ALA A 149 -18.36 14.61 7.30
N VAL A 150 -18.99 13.96 6.32
CA VAL A 150 -18.70 12.56 5.95
C VAL A 150 -17.29 12.43 5.38
N GLY A 151 -16.88 13.36 4.51
CA GLY A 151 -15.52 13.40 3.97
C GLY A 151 -14.45 13.51 5.05
N ARG A 152 -14.67 14.35 6.08
CA ARG A 152 -13.77 14.44 7.24
C ARG A 152 -13.73 13.14 8.05
N GLY A 153 -14.88 12.49 8.26
CA GLY A 153 -14.95 11.20 8.94
C GLY A 153 -14.14 10.11 8.22
N ILE A 154 -14.27 10.01 6.89
CA ILE A 154 -13.51 9.04 6.08
C ILE A 154 -12.01 9.34 6.16
N ALA A 155 -11.61 10.61 6.04
CA ALA A 155 -10.21 11.01 6.14
C ALA A 155 -9.62 10.71 7.53
N ALA A 156 -10.38 10.96 8.61
CA ALA A 156 -9.97 10.64 9.97
C ALA A 156 -9.82 9.13 10.17
N LEU A 157 -10.76 8.33 9.67
CA LEU A 157 -10.67 6.87 9.71
C LEU A 157 -9.42 6.36 8.98
N ALA A 158 -9.16 6.86 7.77
CA ALA A 158 -7.98 6.49 7.00
C ALA A 158 -6.67 6.89 7.70
N ALA A 159 -6.63 8.08 8.31
CA ALA A 159 -5.48 8.53 9.10
C ALA A 159 -5.24 7.62 10.32
N SER A 160 -6.29 7.27 11.06
CA SER A 160 -6.20 6.33 12.18
C SER A 160 -5.69 4.96 11.75
N MET A 161 -6.17 4.44 10.61
CA MET A 161 -5.67 3.18 10.05
C MET A 161 -4.19 3.26 9.68
N ALA A 162 -3.74 4.37 9.08
CA ALA A 162 -2.34 4.57 8.74
C ALA A 162 -1.44 4.62 9.99
N VAL A 163 -1.89 5.29 11.05
CA VAL A 163 -1.20 5.33 12.35
C VAL A 163 -1.13 3.93 12.98
N LEU A 164 -2.25 3.20 13.01
CA LEU A 164 -2.29 1.84 13.54
C LEU A 164 -1.38 0.90 12.75
N LEU A 165 -1.35 1.02 11.43
CA LEU A 165 -0.46 0.23 10.57
C LEU A 165 1.01 0.58 10.80
N LEU A 166 1.34 1.87 11.00
CA LEU A 166 2.69 2.28 11.38
C LEU A 166 3.09 1.68 12.73
N VAL A 167 2.27 1.83 13.77
CA VAL A 167 2.56 1.27 15.10
C VAL A 167 2.70 -0.25 15.03
N GLY A 168 1.80 -0.94 14.32
CA GLY A 168 1.86 -2.39 14.12
C GLY A 168 3.12 -2.83 13.39
N SER A 169 3.48 -2.14 12.29
CA SER A 169 4.68 -2.45 11.52
C SER A 169 5.98 -2.19 12.28
N VAL A 170 6.04 -1.12 13.09
CA VAL A 170 7.21 -0.84 13.96
C VAL A 170 7.30 -1.89 15.07
N ARG A 171 6.19 -2.23 15.74
CA ARG A 171 6.19 -3.28 16.77
C ARG A 171 6.66 -4.62 16.21
N PHE A 172 6.17 -4.98 15.02
CA PHE A 172 6.56 -6.21 14.33
C PHE A 172 8.03 -6.19 13.90
N PHE A 173 8.52 -5.06 13.39
CA PHE A 173 9.94 -4.89 13.06
C PHE A 173 10.84 -5.03 14.31
N LEU A 174 10.44 -4.42 15.42
CA LEU A 174 11.21 -4.43 16.67
C LEU A 174 11.15 -5.77 17.41
N SER A 175 10.11 -6.59 17.20
CA SER A 175 10.04 -7.89 17.87
C SER A 175 11.02 -8.91 17.28
N GLY A 176 11.49 -8.70 16.06
CA GLY A 176 12.36 -9.65 15.36
C GLY A 176 11.65 -10.96 15.01
N ASP A 177 10.34 -11.05 15.24
CA ASP A 177 9.54 -12.24 14.98
C ASP A 177 9.42 -12.48 13.47
N SER A 178 9.46 -13.75 13.08
CA SER A 178 9.10 -14.13 11.72
C SER A 178 7.59 -13.97 11.51
N PHE A 179 7.17 -13.71 10.28
CA PHE A 179 5.75 -13.67 9.91
C PHE A 179 5.05 -15.02 10.20
N GLU A 180 5.80 -16.12 10.29
CA GLU A 180 5.31 -17.47 10.61
C GLU A 180 4.99 -17.62 12.10
N ALA A 181 5.83 -17.09 13.00
CA ALA A 181 5.56 -17.03 14.43
C ALA A 181 4.30 -16.19 14.74
N PHE A 182 4.13 -15.08 14.03
CA PHE A 182 2.96 -14.21 14.17
C PHE A 182 1.66 -14.81 13.60
N ARG A 183 1.78 -15.76 12.67
CA ARG A 183 0.64 -16.53 12.10
C ARG A 183 0.28 -17.76 12.94
N GLY A 184 1.02 -18.06 14.00
CA GLY A 184 0.81 -19.27 14.81
C GLY A 184 1.10 -20.57 14.05
N ILE A 185 1.95 -20.51 13.01
CA ILE A 185 2.34 -21.69 12.20
C ILE A 185 3.57 -22.39 12.81
N GLU A 186 4.21 -21.79 13.82
CA GLU A 186 5.06 -22.54 14.74
C GLU A 186 4.19 -23.41 15.65
N SER A 187 3.93 -24.65 15.22
CA SER A 187 3.80 -25.75 16.18
C SER A 187 5.13 -25.82 16.94
N ARG A 188 5.11 -25.46 18.22
CA ARG A 188 6.18 -25.81 19.17
C ARG A 188 6.49 -27.31 19.03
N PRO A 189 7.76 -27.72 19.24
CA PRO A 189 8.23 -29.08 19.02
C PRO A 189 7.39 -30.14 19.75
#